data_AF-A0A2A4UIB2-F1
#
_entry.id   AF-A0A2A4UIB2-F1
#
_cell.length_a   1.000
_cell.length_b   1.000
_cell.length_c   1.000
_cell.angle_alpha   90.00
_cell.angle_beta   90.00
_cell.angle_gamma   90.00
#
_symmetry.space_group_name_H-M   'P 1'
#
loop_
_entity.id
_entity.type
_entity.pdbx_description
1 polymer ?
#
loop_
_entity_poly.entity_id
_entity_poly.type
_entity_poly.pdbx_seq_one_letter_code
_entity_poly.pdbx_strand_id
1 'polypeptide(L)'
;MSHHYISWVDRRTTLKWLAAAASVATLPALATGATWKINDPGGYGSDPDIMNPTIPWQKMMTARQLEITAKMCDIILPDDGKSPSASAIGIPDFIDEWVSAPYPDQQKDKVIILNGLRWLDDHAKSIFHSDYLALKDEDRLAICRNISGPTADKVPATFFQRLRHLTVEAYYSTETGLKDIGYMGNVPLEEFPGPSPEILNILEIEMKKLGL
;
A
#
# COMPACT_ATOMS: atom_id res chain seq x y z
N MET A 1 -12.88 7.15 23.58
CA MET A 1 -13.91 6.42 22.80
C MET A 1 -13.17 5.68 21.70
N SER A 2 -13.19 4.34 21.70
CA SER A 2 -12.57 3.54 20.64
C SER A 2 -13.42 3.69 19.38
N HIS A 3 -12.95 4.49 18.42
CA HIS A 3 -13.57 4.58 17.10
C HIS A 3 -13.29 3.29 16.35
N HIS A 4 -14.34 2.52 16.07
CA HIS A 4 -14.29 1.40 15.14
C HIS A 4 -14.05 1.93 13.73
N TYR A 5 -13.12 1.32 13.00
CA TYR A 5 -12.90 1.68 11.61
C TYR A 5 -14.09 1.24 10.75
N ILE A 6 -14.70 2.17 10.03
CA ILE A 6 -15.78 1.91 9.09
C ILE A 6 -15.26 2.31 7.71
N SER A 7 -15.36 1.38 6.76
CA SER A 7 -15.09 1.61 5.34
C SER A 7 -15.83 2.87 4.87
N TRP A 8 -15.10 3.87 4.39
CA TRP A 8 -15.67 5.15 3.94
C TRP A 8 -15.16 5.60 2.58
N VAL A 9 -14.04 5.04 2.11
CA VAL A 9 -13.50 5.34 0.78
C VAL A 9 -14.36 4.67 -0.28
N ASP A 10 -14.76 5.46 -1.28
CA ASP A 10 -15.47 4.94 -2.44
C ASP A 10 -14.63 3.87 -3.17
N ARG A 11 -15.28 2.79 -3.59
CA ARG A 11 -14.60 1.64 -4.22
C ARG A 11 -13.85 2.03 -5.50
N ARG A 12 -14.33 3.04 -6.24
CA ARG A 12 -13.61 3.55 -7.42
C ARG A 12 -12.26 4.14 -7.04
N THR A 13 -12.16 4.76 -5.88
CA THR A 13 -10.93 5.38 -5.40
C THR A 13 -9.90 4.33 -5.01
N THR A 14 -10.29 3.28 -4.29
CA THR A 14 -9.38 2.17 -3.96
C THR A 14 -8.87 1.46 -5.21
N LEU A 15 -9.70 1.31 -6.25
CA LEU A 15 -9.28 0.74 -7.53
C LEU A 15 -8.31 1.62 -8.32
N LYS A 16 -8.47 2.96 -8.27
CA LYS A 16 -7.47 3.87 -8.84
C LYS A 16 -6.12 3.72 -8.15
N TRP A 17 -6.12 3.62 -6.82
CA TRP A 17 -4.90 3.38 -6.06
C TRP A 17 -4.31 2.00 -6.36
N LEU A 18 -5.15 0.96 -6.54
CA LEU A 18 -4.70 -0.38 -6.95
C LEU A 18 -3.97 -0.34 -8.29
N ALA A 19 -4.53 0.37 -9.28
CA ALA A 19 -3.89 0.56 -10.58
C ALA A 19 -2.56 1.33 -10.47
N ALA A 20 -2.52 2.39 -9.65
CA ALA A 20 -1.30 3.15 -9.41
C ALA A 20 -0.21 2.30 -8.75
N ALA A 21 -0.52 1.59 -7.67
CA ALA A 21 0.41 0.72 -6.95
C ALA A 21 0.94 -0.43 -7.83
N ALA A 22 0.05 -1.05 -8.63
CA ALA A 22 0.44 -2.11 -9.56
C ALA A 22 1.43 -1.61 -10.62
N SER A 23 1.35 -0.35 -11.05
CA SER A 23 2.23 0.21 -12.08
C SER A 23 3.68 0.42 -11.63
N VAL A 24 3.95 0.63 -10.33
CA VAL A 24 5.32 0.76 -9.81
C VAL A 24 6.10 -0.56 -9.94
N ALA A 25 5.41 -1.70 -9.79
CA ALA A 25 6.01 -3.03 -9.99
C ALA A 25 6.36 -3.32 -11.47
N THR A 26 5.84 -2.53 -12.42
CA THR A 26 6.01 -2.78 -13.87
C THR A 26 7.10 -1.93 -14.52
N LEU A 27 7.74 -0.99 -13.82
CA LEU A 27 8.85 -0.19 -14.37
C LEU A 27 9.96 -1.04 -15.03
N PRO A 28 10.38 -2.20 -14.46
CA PRO A 28 11.35 -3.08 -15.13
C PRO A 28 10.78 -3.82 -16.37
N ALA A 29 9.47 -4.11 -16.38
CA ALA A 29 8.79 -4.83 -17.46
C ALA A 29 8.49 -3.93 -18.68
N LEU A 30 8.13 -2.66 -18.43
CA LEU A 30 7.99 -1.63 -19.47
C LEU A 30 9.33 -1.33 -20.16
N ALA A 31 10.42 -1.32 -19.39
CA ALA A 31 11.77 -1.15 -19.93
C ALA A 31 12.24 -2.34 -20.81
N THR A 32 11.60 -3.51 -20.69
CA THR A 32 11.99 -4.74 -21.41
C THR A 32 10.99 -5.19 -22.48
N GLY A 33 9.91 -4.43 -22.71
CA GLY A 33 8.91 -4.77 -23.73
C GLY A 33 8.13 -6.07 -23.45
N ALA A 34 8.12 -6.53 -22.19
CA ALA A 34 7.42 -7.75 -21.81
C ALA A 34 5.90 -7.52 -21.86
N THR A 35 5.21 -8.24 -22.73
CA THR A 35 3.75 -8.25 -22.82
C THR A 35 3.16 -9.07 -21.68
N TRP A 36 2.26 -8.47 -20.91
CA TRP A 36 1.54 -9.17 -19.84
C TRP A 36 0.60 -10.21 -20.44
N LYS A 37 0.95 -11.49 -20.35
CA LYS A 37 0.00 -12.59 -20.57
C LYS A 37 -0.78 -12.83 -19.28
N ILE A 38 -1.92 -12.17 -19.16
CA ILE A 38 -2.90 -12.46 -18.11
C ILE A 38 -3.57 -13.78 -18.51
N ASN A 39 -3.18 -14.88 -17.86
CA ASN A 39 -3.90 -16.15 -17.96
C ASN A 39 -5.12 -16.06 -17.04
N ASP A 40 -6.21 -15.48 -17.53
CA ASP A 40 -7.50 -15.45 -16.84
C ASP A 40 -8.48 -16.42 -17.53
N PRO A 41 -8.91 -17.50 -16.86
CA PRO A 41 -9.99 -18.36 -17.35
C PRO A 41 -11.34 -17.64 -17.51
N GLY A 42 -11.50 -16.45 -16.92
CA GLY A 42 -12.73 -15.65 -16.88
C GLY A 42 -12.75 -14.37 -17.73
N GLY A 43 -11.66 -14.06 -18.44
CA GLY A 43 -11.62 -13.00 -19.45
C GLY A 43 -11.68 -11.56 -18.91
N TYR A 44 -10.57 -11.04 -18.38
CA TYR A 44 -10.32 -9.59 -18.35
C TYR A 44 -9.56 -9.06 -19.59
N GLY A 45 -9.17 -9.93 -20.52
CA GLY A 45 -8.52 -9.56 -21.79
C GLY A 45 -7.26 -8.70 -21.62
N SER A 46 -6.71 -8.20 -22.73
CA SER A 46 -5.67 -7.16 -22.71
C SER A 46 -6.25 -5.75 -22.87
N ASP A 47 -7.51 -5.65 -23.29
CA ASP A 47 -8.22 -4.41 -23.58
C ASP A 47 -9.48 -4.32 -22.70
N PRO A 48 -9.43 -3.59 -21.57
CA PRO A 48 -10.57 -3.47 -20.67
C PRO A 48 -11.69 -2.63 -21.31
N ASP A 49 -12.95 -3.05 -21.13
CA ASP A 49 -14.11 -2.22 -21.51
C ASP A 49 -14.18 -0.99 -20.60
N ILE A 50 -13.61 0.12 -21.08
CA ILE A 50 -13.61 1.40 -20.37
C ILE A 50 -14.99 2.07 -20.36
N MET A 51 -15.91 1.67 -21.24
CA MET A 51 -17.25 2.24 -21.34
C MET A 51 -18.20 1.61 -20.33
N ASN A 52 -18.06 0.31 -20.07
CA ASN A 52 -18.81 -0.43 -19.05
C ASN A 52 -17.88 -1.17 -18.08
N PRO A 53 -17.13 -0.43 -17.25
CA PRO A 53 -16.20 -1.06 -16.30
C PRO A 53 -16.98 -1.88 -15.28
N THR A 54 -16.71 -3.19 -15.23
CA THR A 54 -17.24 -4.09 -14.21
C THR A 54 -16.11 -4.58 -13.31
N ILE A 55 -16.41 -4.71 -12.00
CA ILE A 55 -15.46 -5.21 -11.00
C ILE A 55 -15.92 -6.63 -10.64
N PRO A 56 -15.24 -7.68 -11.13
CA PRO A 56 -15.76 -9.05 -11.04
C PRO A 56 -15.61 -9.68 -9.66
N TRP A 57 -14.93 -9.03 -8.71
CA TRP A 57 -14.76 -9.54 -7.33
C TRP A 57 -15.48 -8.68 -6.29
N GLN A 58 -15.73 -9.27 -5.12
CA GLN A 58 -16.31 -8.59 -3.95
C GLN A 58 -15.24 -8.41 -2.87
N LYS A 59 -15.36 -7.33 -2.09
CA LYS A 59 -14.52 -7.11 -0.90
C LYS A 59 -14.76 -8.22 0.12
N MET A 60 -13.70 -8.69 0.79
CA MET A 60 -13.77 -9.94 1.56
C MET A 60 -13.39 -9.81 3.03
N MET A 61 -12.72 -8.73 3.46
CA MET A 61 -12.39 -8.57 4.86
C MET A 61 -13.66 -8.40 5.69
N THR A 62 -13.72 -9.10 6.82
CA THR A 62 -14.73 -8.85 7.84
C THR A 62 -14.50 -7.49 8.51
N ALA A 63 -15.54 -6.92 9.12
CA ALA A 63 -15.41 -5.65 9.86
C ALA A 63 -14.28 -5.69 10.92
N ARG A 64 -14.13 -6.82 11.61
CA ARG A 64 -13.06 -7.02 12.59
C ARG A 64 -11.67 -7.03 11.94
N GLN A 65 -11.50 -7.75 10.83
CA GLN A 65 -10.23 -7.78 10.10
C GLN A 65 -9.84 -6.40 9.58
N LEU A 66 -10.82 -5.64 9.10
CA LEU A 66 -10.62 -4.27 8.63
C LEU A 66 -10.19 -3.34 9.78
N GLU A 67 -10.79 -3.49 10.96
CA GLU A 67 -10.41 -2.72 12.14
C GLU A 67 -9.00 -3.07 12.66
N ILE A 68 -8.64 -4.36 12.69
CA ILE A 68 -7.26 -4.78 13.04
C ILE A 68 -6.27 -4.20 12.02
N THR A 69 -6.63 -4.26 10.73
CA THR A 69 -5.82 -3.68 9.65
C THR A 69 -5.63 -2.18 9.85
N ALA A 70 -6.69 -1.44 10.20
CA ALA A 70 -6.60 -0.01 10.51
C ALA A 70 -5.62 0.29 11.64
N LYS A 71 -5.68 -0.46 12.75
CA LYS A 71 -4.73 -0.28 13.87
C LYS A 71 -3.29 -0.59 13.45
N MET A 72 -3.07 -1.63 12.66
CA MET A 72 -1.73 -1.95 12.15
C MET A 72 -1.22 -0.87 11.19
N CYS A 73 -2.06 -0.36 10.29
CA CYS A 73 -1.69 0.71 9.37
C CYS A 73 -1.31 1.99 10.12
N ASP A 74 -2.04 2.37 11.16
CA ASP A 74 -1.72 3.54 11.99
C ASP A 74 -0.43 3.35 12.81
N ILE A 75 -0.06 2.12 13.16
CA ILE A 75 1.25 1.84 13.78
C ILE A 75 2.39 1.98 12.75
N ILE A 76 2.14 1.59 11.50
CA ILE A 76 3.12 1.65 10.41
C ILE A 76 3.35 3.08 9.92
N LEU A 77 2.27 3.83 9.72
CA LEU A 77 2.26 5.24 9.31
C LEU A 77 1.30 6.01 10.22
N PRO A 78 1.77 6.44 11.40
CA PRO A 78 0.99 7.26 12.33
C PRO A 78 0.81 8.68 11.80
N ASP A 79 -0.13 9.41 12.40
CA ASP A 79 -0.20 10.86 12.25
C ASP A 79 1.04 11.50 12.90
N ASP A 80 1.78 12.29 12.14
CA ASP A 80 3.00 12.98 12.59
C ASP A 80 2.82 14.52 12.68
N GLY A 81 1.59 15.00 12.55
CA GLY A 81 1.21 16.41 12.55
C GLY A 81 1.39 17.12 11.20
N LYS A 82 2.14 16.54 10.26
CA LYS A 82 2.24 17.01 8.87
C LYS A 82 1.36 16.19 7.95
N SER A 83 1.39 14.88 8.17
CA SER A 83 0.70 13.86 7.40
C SER A 83 -0.28 13.10 8.29
N PRO A 84 -1.52 12.89 7.82
CA PRO A 84 -2.52 12.13 8.56
C PRO A 84 -2.12 10.66 8.69
N SER A 85 -2.67 9.94 9.67
CA SER A 85 -2.45 8.50 9.78
C SER A 85 -2.99 7.73 8.57
N ALA A 86 -2.46 6.54 8.32
CA ALA A 86 -2.90 5.72 7.20
C ALA A 86 -4.41 5.37 7.25
N SER A 87 -4.99 5.11 8.43
CA SER A 87 -6.43 4.88 8.53
C SER A 87 -7.25 6.14 8.26
N ALA A 88 -6.74 7.32 8.59
CA ALA A 88 -7.43 8.59 8.39
C ALA A 88 -7.63 8.94 6.91
N ILE A 89 -6.81 8.39 5.99
CA ILE A 89 -6.99 8.53 4.54
C ILE A 89 -7.51 7.25 3.85
N GLY A 90 -7.88 6.25 4.64
CA GLY A 90 -8.58 5.07 4.15
C GLY A 90 -7.71 3.98 3.51
N ILE A 91 -6.45 3.87 3.91
CA ILE A 91 -5.57 2.78 3.47
C ILE A 91 -6.10 1.37 3.81
N PRO A 92 -6.82 1.13 4.93
CA PRO A 92 -7.41 -0.19 5.18
C PRO A 92 -8.40 -0.64 4.09
N ASP A 93 -9.13 0.29 3.47
CA ASP A 93 -10.03 -0.01 2.35
C ASP A 93 -9.26 -0.46 1.10
N PHE A 94 -8.09 0.13 0.84
CA PHE A 94 -7.21 -0.34 -0.22
C PHE A 94 -6.72 -1.76 0.04
N ILE A 95 -6.32 -2.08 1.28
CA ILE A 95 -5.81 -3.41 1.61
C ILE A 95 -6.90 -4.47 1.44
N ASP A 96 -8.15 -4.16 1.83
CA ASP A 96 -9.30 -5.03 1.58
C ASP A 96 -9.52 -5.24 0.07
N GLU A 97 -9.47 -4.19 -0.74
CA GLU A 97 -9.55 -4.31 -2.21
C GLU A 97 -8.40 -5.16 -2.78
N TRP A 98 -7.16 -4.94 -2.32
CA TRP A 98 -5.96 -5.67 -2.76
C TRP A 98 -6.09 -7.17 -2.49
N VAL A 99 -6.43 -7.58 -1.26
CA VAL A 99 -6.55 -9.00 -0.91
C VAL A 99 -7.78 -9.67 -1.53
N SER A 100 -8.75 -8.88 -1.99
CA SER A 100 -9.95 -9.37 -2.66
C SER A 100 -9.75 -9.62 -4.16
N ALA A 101 -8.77 -8.94 -4.77
CA ALA A 101 -8.54 -9.03 -6.20
C ALA A 101 -8.03 -10.43 -6.62
N PRO A 102 -8.52 -10.98 -7.75
CA PRO A 102 -8.31 -12.38 -8.15
C PRO A 102 -6.93 -12.65 -8.77
N TYR A 103 -6.06 -11.64 -8.86
CA TYR A 103 -4.78 -11.73 -9.53
C TYR A 103 -3.76 -12.56 -8.73
N PRO A 104 -2.82 -13.27 -9.39
CA PRO A 104 -1.94 -14.23 -8.72
C PRO A 104 -1.13 -13.67 -7.54
N ASP A 105 -0.60 -12.45 -7.65
CA ASP A 105 0.20 -11.86 -6.57
C ASP A 105 -0.68 -11.39 -5.40
N GLN A 106 -1.85 -10.84 -5.71
CA GLN A 106 -2.88 -10.49 -4.73
C GLN A 106 -3.39 -11.74 -3.99
N GLN A 107 -3.54 -12.88 -4.68
CA GLN A 107 -3.91 -14.15 -4.05
C GLN A 107 -2.80 -14.69 -3.12
N LYS A 108 -1.52 -14.52 -3.46
CA LYS A 108 -0.40 -14.85 -2.55
C LYS A 108 -0.42 -13.95 -1.31
N ASP A 109 -0.57 -12.65 -1.53
CA ASP A 109 -0.62 -11.65 -0.45
C ASP A 109 -1.82 -11.88 0.47
N LYS A 110 -2.99 -12.18 -0.09
CA LYS A 110 -4.21 -12.53 0.66
C LYS A 110 -3.95 -13.60 1.71
N VAL A 111 -3.26 -14.69 1.34
CA VAL A 111 -2.96 -15.78 2.27
C VAL A 111 -2.06 -15.29 3.41
N ILE A 112 -1.06 -14.47 3.11
CA ILE A 112 -0.13 -13.90 4.10
C ILE A 112 -0.87 -12.95 5.06
N ILE A 113 -1.68 -12.02 4.50
CA ILE A 113 -2.38 -11.00 5.28
C ILE A 113 -3.45 -11.62 6.17
N LEU A 114 -4.34 -12.45 5.63
CA LEU A 114 -5.45 -13.00 6.42
C LEU A 114 -4.97 -13.94 7.53
N ASN A 115 -3.93 -14.75 7.27
CA ASN A 115 -3.33 -15.61 8.30
C ASN A 115 -2.63 -14.79 9.38
N GLY A 116 -1.95 -13.70 9.00
CA GLY A 116 -1.29 -12.82 9.94
C GLY A 116 -2.25 -12.02 10.82
N LEU A 117 -3.38 -11.56 10.28
CA LEU A 117 -4.44 -10.92 11.06
C LEU A 117 -5.02 -11.88 12.10
N ARG A 118 -5.24 -13.15 11.74
CA ARG A 118 -5.65 -14.18 12.69
C ARG A 118 -4.57 -14.42 13.74
N TRP A 119 -3.31 -14.52 13.32
CA TRP A 119 -2.17 -14.71 14.23
C TRP A 119 -2.07 -13.58 15.26
N LEU A 120 -2.34 -12.33 14.91
CA LEU A 120 -2.35 -11.20 15.86
C LEU A 120 -3.36 -11.41 16.98
N ASP A 121 -4.58 -11.83 16.64
CA ASP A 121 -5.63 -12.12 17.62
C ASP A 121 -5.25 -13.30 18.52
N ASP A 122 -4.73 -14.38 17.93
CA ASP A 122 -4.31 -15.58 18.69
C ASP A 122 -3.11 -15.27 19.61
N HIS A 123 -2.15 -14.48 19.12
CA HIS A 123 -0.97 -14.06 19.89
C HIS A 123 -1.35 -13.11 21.03
N ALA A 124 -2.24 -12.15 20.77
CA ALA A 124 -2.76 -11.25 21.80
C ALA A 124 -3.45 -12.03 22.94
N LYS A 125 -4.28 -13.02 22.60
CA LYS A 125 -4.96 -13.88 23.58
C LYS A 125 -3.97 -14.74 24.38
N SER A 126 -2.94 -15.25 23.73
CA SER A 126 -1.93 -16.10 24.36
C SER A 126 -1.08 -15.33 25.37
N ILE A 127 -0.63 -14.12 25.01
CA ILE A 127 0.33 -13.35 25.80
C ILE A 127 -0.34 -12.39 26.79
N PHE A 128 -1.43 -11.74 26.38
CA PHE A 128 -2.09 -10.67 27.12
C PHE A 128 -3.48 -11.06 27.65
N HIS A 129 -3.95 -12.28 27.35
CA HIS A 129 -5.29 -12.76 27.72
C HIS A 129 -6.42 -11.82 27.24
N SER A 130 -6.21 -11.15 26.12
CA SER A 130 -7.14 -10.17 25.56
C SER A 130 -7.15 -10.22 24.04
N ASP A 131 -8.24 -9.75 23.44
CA ASP A 131 -8.33 -9.56 22.00
C ASP A 131 -7.34 -8.48 21.53
N TYR A 132 -6.81 -8.59 20.32
CA TYR A 132 -5.84 -7.62 19.79
C TYR A 132 -6.40 -6.18 19.78
N LEU A 133 -7.69 -6.03 19.45
CA LEU A 133 -8.38 -4.73 19.46
C LEU A 133 -8.63 -4.17 20.86
N ALA A 134 -8.56 -4.99 21.91
CA ALA A 134 -8.69 -4.55 23.30
C ALA A 134 -7.34 -4.18 23.94
N LEU A 135 -6.22 -4.48 23.28
CA LEU A 135 -4.89 -4.11 23.76
C LEU A 135 -4.67 -2.60 23.79
N LYS A 136 -3.78 -2.15 24.69
CA LYS A 136 -3.27 -0.78 24.69
C LYS A 136 -2.31 -0.58 23.52
N ASP A 137 -2.11 0.67 23.10
CA ASP A 137 -1.21 0.97 21.98
C ASP A 137 0.24 0.54 22.27
N GLU A 138 0.66 0.63 23.53
CA GLU A 138 1.97 0.15 24.00
C GLU A 138 2.16 -1.35 23.75
N ASP A 139 1.14 -2.16 24.05
CA ASP A 139 1.17 -3.62 23.87
C ASP A 139 1.14 -3.99 22.38
N ARG A 140 0.32 -3.30 21.57
CA ARG A 140 0.29 -3.48 20.12
C ARG A 140 1.64 -3.16 19.48
N LEU A 141 2.27 -2.07 19.94
CA LEU A 141 3.59 -1.65 19.49
C LEU A 141 4.66 -2.67 19.91
N ALA A 142 4.56 -3.24 21.11
CA ALA A 142 5.46 -4.29 21.57
C ALA A 142 5.38 -5.54 20.68
N ILE A 143 4.17 -5.98 20.31
CA ILE A 143 3.98 -7.08 19.33
C ILE A 143 4.66 -6.72 18.00
N CYS A 144 4.42 -5.52 17.46
CA CYS A 144 5.01 -5.10 16.19
C CYS A 144 6.55 -5.06 16.24
N ARG A 145 7.13 -4.57 17.34
CA ARG A 145 8.59 -4.59 17.55
C ARG A 145 9.14 -6.01 17.56
N ASN A 146 8.47 -6.92 18.27
CA ASN A 146 8.89 -8.32 18.36
C ASN A 146 8.94 -8.98 16.98
N ILE A 147 7.88 -8.83 16.17
CA ILE A 147 7.77 -9.47 14.85
C ILE A 147 8.61 -8.77 13.77
N SER A 148 9.13 -7.57 14.04
CA SER A 148 10.04 -6.84 13.16
C SER A 148 11.53 -7.13 13.43
N GLY A 149 11.85 -7.81 14.54
CA GLY A 149 13.21 -8.04 14.99
C GLY A 149 13.98 -9.12 14.21
N PRO A 150 15.33 -9.17 14.33
CA PRO A 150 16.16 -10.16 13.64
C PRO A 150 15.92 -11.60 14.10
N THR A 151 15.35 -11.78 15.29
CA THR A 151 15.01 -13.08 15.89
C THR A 151 13.53 -13.42 15.76
N ALA A 152 12.78 -12.67 14.96
CA ALA A 152 11.35 -12.87 14.81
C ALA A 152 11.04 -14.19 14.10
N ASP A 153 9.95 -14.84 14.53
CA ASP A 153 9.43 -16.01 13.83
C ASP A 153 9.08 -15.66 12.38
N LYS A 154 9.43 -16.55 11.45
CA LYS A 154 9.32 -16.28 10.01
C LYS A 154 7.92 -15.87 9.58
N VAL A 155 6.89 -16.55 10.08
CA VAL A 155 5.49 -16.32 9.68
C VAL A 155 5.00 -14.91 10.06
N PRO A 156 5.01 -14.50 11.33
CA PRO A 156 4.57 -13.15 11.69
C PRO A 156 5.48 -12.05 11.12
N ALA A 157 6.79 -12.31 10.98
CA ALA A 157 7.70 -11.38 10.32
C ALA A 157 7.33 -11.16 8.84
N THR A 158 7.02 -12.24 8.11
CA THR A 158 6.61 -12.17 6.69
C THR A 158 5.29 -11.42 6.54
N PHE A 159 4.33 -11.68 7.42
CA PHE A 159 3.08 -10.94 7.47
C PHE A 159 3.31 -9.45 7.69
N PHE A 160 4.05 -9.09 8.74
CA PHE A 160 4.27 -7.69 9.09
C PHE A 160 5.03 -6.94 7.99
N GLN A 161 6.04 -7.57 7.40
CA GLN A 161 6.77 -7.01 6.27
C GLN A 161 5.84 -6.74 5.08
N ARG A 162 4.96 -7.68 4.72
CA ARG A 162 4.07 -7.50 3.58
C ARG A 162 3.01 -6.44 3.85
N LEU A 163 2.38 -6.46 5.03
CA LEU A 163 1.41 -5.43 5.42
C LEU A 163 2.04 -4.04 5.41
N ARG A 164 3.29 -3.93 5.89
CA ARG A 164 4.05 -2.67 5.85
C ARG A 164 4.30 -2.19 4.43
N HIS A 165 4.74 -3.07 3.52
CA HIS A 165 4.91 -2.71 2.12
C HIS A 165 3.60 -2.23 1.50
N LEU A 166 2.50 -2.98 1.66
CA LEU A 166 1.19 -2.59 1.12
C LEU A 166 0.70 -1.25 1.69
N THR A 167 0.90 -1.01 2.99
CA THR A 167 0.49 0.24 3.63
C THR A 167 1.23 1.43 3.03
N VAL A 168 2.55 1.32 2.87
CA VAL A 168 3.41 2.38 2.31
C VAL A 168 3.13 2.58 0.82
N GLU A 169 3.05 1.50 0.04
CA GLU A 169 2.71 1.52 -1.39
C GLU A 169 1.36 2.22 -1.63
N ALA A 170 0.35 1.88 -0.82
CA ALA A 170 -0.96 2.50 -0.91
C ALA A 170 -0.94 3.98 -0.52
N TYR A 171 -0.32 4.32 0.62
CA TYR A 171 -0.28 5.67 1.15
C TYR A 171 0.33 6.65 0.15
N TYR A 172 1.49 6.33 -0.40
CA TYR A 172 2.19 7.19 -1.38
C TYR A 172 1.64 7.07 -2.81
N SER A 173 0.62 6.25 -3.05
CA SER A 173 -0.18 6.27 -4.28
C SER A 173 -1.37 7.24 -4.19
N THR A 174 -1.64 7.81 -3.00
CA THR A 174 -2.68 8.81 -2.79
C THR A 174 -2.17 10.23 -3.06
N GLU A 175 -3.07 11.17 -3.33
CA GLU A 175 -2.69 12.59 -3.46
C GLU A 175 -2.05 13.12 -2.17
N THR A 176 -2.55 12.70 -1.00
CA THR A 176 -1.99 13.07 0.30
C THR A 176 -0.55 12.59 0.44
N GLY A 177 -0.28 11.32 0.17
CA GLY A 177 1.07 10.78 0.25
C GLY A 177 2.02 11.37 -0.79
N LEU A 178 1.56 11.58 -2.03
CA LEU A 178 2.39 12.23 -3.06
C LEU A 178 2.80 13.65 -2.66
N LYS A 179 1.90 14.42 -2.03
CA LYS A 179 2.22 15.75 -1.50
C LYS A 179 3.23 15.69 -0.35
N ASP A 180 3.12 14.69 0.52
CA ASP A 180 4.03 14.50 1.66
C ASP A 180 5.50 14.34 1.23
N ILE A 181 5.74 13.61 0.13
CA ILE A 181 7.10 13.45 -0.45
C ILE A 181 7.49 14.56 -1.45
N GLY A 182 6.64 15.57 -1.65
CA GLY A 182 6.90 16.67 -2.58
C GLY A 182 6.89 16.25 -4.06
N TYR A 183 6.17 15.18 -4.41
CA TYR A 183 6.08 14.72 -5.79
C TYR A 183 5.24 15.67 -6.66
N MET A 184 5.82 16.11 -7.79
CA MET A 184 5.22 17.10 -8.69
C MET A 184 4.89 16.55 -10.10
N GLY A 185 5.10 15.26 -10.36
CA GLY A 185 5.13 14.70 -11.73
C GLY A 185 3.77 14.41 -12.40
N ASN A 186 2.67 14.38 -11.64
CA ASN A 186 1.32 14.10 -12.17
C ASN A 186 0.53 15.37 -12.52
N VAL A 187 1.20 16.50 -12.68
CA VAL A 187 0.60 17.77 -13.09
C VAL A 187 0.91 18.00 -14.57
N PRO A 188 -0.10 18.09 -15.44
CA PRO A 188 0.13 18.40 -16.85
C PRO A 188 0.72 19.82 -16.96
N LEU A 189 1.79 19.95 -17.73
CA LEU A 189 2.40 21.23 -18.06
C LEU A 189 1.96 21.65 -19.46
N GLU A 190 1.52 22.89 -19.63
CA GLU A 190 1.20 23.45 -20.96
C GLU A 190 2.46 23.61 -21.81
N GLU A 191 3.55 24.04 -21.17
CA GLU A 191 4.88 24.18 -21.77
C GLU A 191 5.90 23.60 -20.79
N PHE A 192 6.86 22.83 -21.32
CA PHE A 192 7.96 22.31 -20.53
C PHE A 192 9.12 23.32 -20.59
N PRO A 193 9.38 24.09 -19.52
CA PRO A 193 10.35 25.19 -19.57
C PRO A 193 11.82 24.72 -19.66
N GLY A 194 12.07 23.41 -19.52
CA GLY A 194 13.42 22.85 -19.44
C GLY A 194 14.13 23.19 -18.13
N PRO A 195 15.40 22.77 -17.98
CA PRO A 195 16.22 23.14 -16.84
C PRO A 195 16.48 24.65 -16.80
N SER A 196 16.55 25.23 -15.61
CA SER A 196 16.88 26.66 -15.48
C SER A 196 18.29 26.96 -16.02
N PRO A 197 18.56 28.19 -16.50
CA PRO A 197 19.90 28.59 -16.94
C PRO A 197 20.98 28.35 -15.87
N GLU A 198 20.62 28.48 -14.59
CA GLU A 198 21.49 28.19 -13.45
C GLU A 198 21.88 26.70 -13.40
N ILE A 199 20.90 25.80 -13.52
CA ILE A 199 21.13 24.35 -13.53
C ILE A 199 21.96 23.95 -14.76
N LEU A 200 21.70 24.56 -15.93
CA LEU A 200 22.49 24.32 -17.14
C LEU A 200 23.95 24.72 -16.96
N ASN A 201 24.22 25.87 -16.32
CA ASN A 201 25.59 26.30 -16.04
C ASN A 201 26.31 25.35 -15.07
N ILE A 202 25.61 24.87 -14.03
CA ILE A 202 26.16 23.86 -13.11
C ILE A 202 26.51 22.57 -13.88
N LEU A 203 25.61 22.11 -14.74
CA LEU A 203 25.84 20.95 -15.61
C LEU A 203 27.06 21.13 -16.51
N GLU A 204 27.18 22.28 -17.17
CA GLU A 204 28.33 22.59 -18.03
C GLU A 204 29.67 22.58 -17.26
N ILE A 205 29.68 23.10 -16.03
CA ILE A 205 30.87 23.08 -15.16
C ILE A 205 31.25 21.64 -14.81
N GLU A 206 30.28 20.80 -14.44
CA GLU A 206 30.53 19.40 -14.11
C GLU A 206 30.95 18.57 -15.32
N MET A 207 30.34 18.79 -16.50
CA MET A 207 30.73 18.12 -17.74
C MET A 207 32.17 18.43 -18.13
N LYS A 208 32.60 19.70 -17.99
CA LYS A 208 34.01 20.09 -18.23
C LYS A 208 34.99 19.38 -17.30
N LYS A 209 34.64 19.14 -16.02
CA LYS A 209 35.49 18.37 -15.10
C LYS A 209 35.64 16.92 -15.52
N LEU A 210 34.62 16.36 -16.18
CA LEU A 210 34.61 15.01 -16.70
C LEU A 210 35.24 14.89 -18.11
N GLY A 211 35.66 16.00 -18.71
CA GLY A 211 36.25 16.02 -20.06
C GLY A 211 35.24 15.76 -21.18
N LEU A 212 33.95 16.01 -20.92
CA LEU A 212 32.84 15.91 -21.86
C LEU A 212 32.52 17.28 -22.47
#